data_AF-A0A3M1J7A1-F1
#
_entry.id   AF-A0A3M1J7A1-F1
#
_cell.length_a   1.000
_cell.length_b   1.000
_cell.length_c   1.000
_cell.angle_alpha   90.00
_cell.angle_beta   90.00
_cell.angle_gamma   90.00
#
_symmetry.space_group_name_H-M   'P 1'
#
loop_
_entity.id
_entity.type
_entity.pdbx_description
1 polymer ?
#
loop_
_entity_poly.entity_id
_entity_poly.type
_entity_poly.pdbx_seq_one_letter_code
_entity_poly.pdbx_strand_id
1 'polypeptide(L)'
;MIRTAPRLWWIVVGITVLTGLVYALWEVPQVWTWRLAACAVLGLGIPHGAADHQLFSVLYADRYGRSATRRFYVAYLGAMLLVALGWWLLPQLTLCVFVGLSAYHFGQANFSYLPQEMWLTRLLSFNWGLWVILSPVYWHWDSAAPIVETLWRSGLSGSLLVWVEVLWLCNSLFLGGLIIGLYGVLPWRDWLKESLSLGVLAVSFYVTPLLLGFGLFFALWHALPSAGDQIRFFQAQREGYRWYHYWWAIVPFTGIAILSILALGTYLETDVLLSDWWSVIFGAIAALTLPHMLILDKVYKKLEKEERMEYN
;
A
#
# COMPACT_ATOMS: atom_id res chain seq x y z
N MET A 1 12.86 -1.00 2.35
CA MET A 1 13.54 -1.73 1.25
C MET A 1 15.03 -1.40 1.10
N ILE A 2 15.44 -0.13 1.16
CA ILE A 2 16.81 0.32 0.82
C ILE A 2 17.96 -0.33 1.63
N ARG A 3 17.66 -0.75 2.88
CA ARG A 3 18.57 -1.44 3.81
C ARG A 3 18.34 -2.94 3.85
N THR A 4 17.08 -3.38 3.94
CA THR A 4 16.71 -4.78 4.13
C THR A 4 16.85 -5.63 2.86
N ALA A 5 16.71 -5.03 1.68
CA ALA A 5 16.80 -5.75 0.40
C ALA A 5 17.38 -4.84 -0.72
N PRO A 6 18.68 -4.45 -0.65
CA PRO A 6 19.27 -3.47 -1.56
C PRO A 6 19.32 -3.93 -3.03
N ARG A 7 19.43 -5.24 -3.29
CA ARG A 7 19.35 -5.79 -4.66
C ARG A 7 17.94 -5.66 -5.23
N LEU A 8 16.93 -5.95 -4.40
CA LEU A 8 15.53 -5.81 -4.77
C LEU A 8 15.19 -4.35 -5.09
N TRP A 9 15.73 -3.41 -4.30
CA TRP A 9 15.57 -1.98 -4.55
C TRP A 9 16.01 -1.57 -5.96
N TRP A 10 17.20 -2.00 -6.41
CA TRP A 10 17.66 -1.72 -7.77
C TRP A 10 16.80 -2.34 -8.85
N ILE A 11 16.29 -3.55 -8.63
CA ILE A 11 15.38 -4.22 -9.56
C ILE A 11 14.06 -3.42 -9.67
N VAL A 12 13.48 -3.03 -8.54
CA VAL A 12 12.24 -2.24 -8.50
C VAL A 12 12.43 -0.88 -9.16
N VAL A 13 13.53 -0.18 -8.88
CA VAL A 13 13.90 1.07 -9.58
C VAL A 13 14.01 0.83 -11.08
N GLY A 14 14.74 -0.20 -11.51
CA GLY A 14 14.95 -0.52 -12.92
C GLY A 14 13.64 -0.82 -13.66
N ILE A 15 12.75 -1.63 -13.08
CA ILE A 15 11.43 -1.93 -13.65
C ILE A 15 10.57 -0.66 -13.74
N THR A 16 10.60 0.18 -12.70
CA THR A 16 9.82 1.43 -12.65
C THR A 16 10.30 2.43 -13.72
N VAL A 17 11.62 2.62 -13.83
CA VAL A 17 12.23 3.48 -14.86
C VAL A 17 11.96 2.93 -16.25
N LEU A 18 12.15 1.62 -16.48
CA LEU A 18 11.89 1.00 -17.78
C LEU A 18 10.42 1.18 -18.19
N THR A 19 9.49 0.97 -17.26
CA THR A 19 8.06 1.16 -17.54
C THR A 19 7.76 2.63 -17.86
N GLY A 20 8.32 3.57 -17.10
CA GLY A 20 8.20 4.99 -17.40
C GLY A 20 8.76 5.36 -18.78
N LEU A 21 9.92 4.83 -19.16
CA LEU A 21 10.51 5.03 -20.48
C LEU A 21 9.64 4.45 -21.61
N VAL A 22 9.05 3.26 -21.41
CA VAL A 22 8.13 2.68 -22.40
C VAL A 22 6.95 3.60 -22.65
N TYR A 23 6.32 4.14 -21.60
CA TYR A 23 5.18 5.07 -21.74
C TYR A 23 5.58 6.46 -22.24
N ALA A 24 6.82 6.89 -22.01
CA ALA A 24 7.32 8.16 -22.53
C ALA A 24 7.70 8.10 -24.02
N LEU A 25 8.09 6.93 -24.53
CA LEU A 25 8.62 6.75 -25.88
C LEU A 25 7.64 6.07 -26.86
N TRP A 26 6.64 5.35 -26.34
CA TRP A 26 5.67 4.63 -27.16
C TRP A 26 4.23 4.90 -26.71
N GLU A 27 3.32 4.98 -27.69
CA GLU A 27 1.89 4.94 -27.43
C GLU A 27 1.48 3.52 -27.05
N VAL A 28 1.23 3.30 -25.76
CA VAL A 28 0.77 2.01 -25.24
C VAL A 28 -0.76 1.99 -25.25
N PRO A 29 -1.40 1.00 -25.92
CA PRO A 29 -2.85 0.90 -25.92
C PRO A 29 -3.43 0.77 -24.51
N GLN A 30 -4.49 1.52 -24.22
CA GLN A 30 -5.09 1.65 -22.90
C GLN A 30 -5.47 0.29 -22.26
N VAL A 31 -5.90 -0.67 -23.09
CA VAL A 31 -6.23 -2.03 -22.64
C VAL A 31 -5.05 -2.74 -21.96
N TRP A 32 -3.82 -2.52 -22.44
CA TRP A 32 -2.62 -3.11 -21.84
C TRP A 32 -2.27 -2.44 -20.52
N THR A 33 -2.40 -1.12 -20.44
CA THR A 33 -2.24 -0.34 -19.20
C THR A 33 -3.11 -0.90 -18.08
N TRP A 34 -4.40 -1.11 -18.35
CA TRP A 34 -5.33 -1.61 -17.35
C TRP A 34 -5.04 -3.04 -16.93
N ARG A 35 -4.71 -3.91 -17.89
CA ARG A 35 -4.33 -5.30 -17.60
C ARG A 35 -3.09 -5.36 -16.73
N LEU A 36 -2.07 -4.54 -17.04
CA LEU A 36 -0.85 -4.47 -16.23
C LEU A 36 -1.13 -3.95 -14.82
N ALA A 37 -1.93 -2.88 -14.70
CA ALA A 37 -2.35 -2.36 -13.41
C ALA A 37 -3.12 -3.41 -12.58
N ALA A 38 -4.10 -4.08 -13.18
CA ALA A 38 -4.87 -5.14 -12.53
C ALA A 38 -3.98 -6.33 -12.14
N CYS A 39 -3.07 -6.77 -13.01
CA CYS A 39 -2.12 -7.84 -12.68
C CYS A 39 -1.20 -7.46 -11.51
N ALA A 40 -0.72 -6.22 -11.46
CA ALA A 40 0.11 -5.74 -10.35
C ALA A 40 -0.69 -5.73 -9.03
N VAL A 41 -1.89 -5.15 -9.05
CA VAL A 41 -2.76 -5.05 -7.87
C VAL A 41 -3.24 -6.43 -7.41
N LEU A 42 -3.77 -7.27 -8.29
CA LEU A 42 -4.34 -8.57 -7.92
C LEU A 42 -3.28 -9.65 -7.69
N GLY A 43 -2.13 -9.57 -8.36
CA GLY A 43 -1.08 -10.59 -8.33
C GLY A 43 -0.02 -10.40 -7.24
N LEU A 44 0.23 -9.17 -6.80
CA LEU A 44 1.19 -8.85 -5.73
C LEU A 44 0.59 -7.93 -4.67
N GLY A 45 -0.18 -6.93 -5.09
CA GLY A 45 -0.83 -5.95 -4.22
C GLY A 45 -1.76 -6.58 -3.17
N ILE A 46 -2.90 -7.16 -3.54
CA ILE A 46 -3.82 -7.82 -2.61
C ILE A 46 -3.17 -9.04 -1.90
N PRO A 47 -2.39 -9.90 -2.58
CA PRO A 47 -1.88 -11.13 -1.99
C PRO A 47 -0.96 -10.97 -0.78
N HIS A 48 -0.19 -9.89 -0.65
CA HIS A 48 0.73 -9.75 0.50
C HIS A 48 0.00 -9.62 1.86
N GLY A 49 -1.28 -9.24 1.87
CA GLY A 49 -2.11 -9.23 3.08
C GLY A 49 -2.73 -10.58 3.43
N ALA A 50 -2.69 -11.56 2.52
CA ALA A 50 -3.33 -12.86 2.76
C ALA A 50 -2.62 -13.72 3.84
N ALA A 51 -1.39 -13.37 4.22
CA ALA A 51 -0.63 -14.07 5.27
C ALA A 51 -1.00 -13.62 6.70
N ASP A 52 -1.89 -12.64 6.86
CA ASP A 52 -2.28 -12.04 8.14
C ASP A 52 -2.73 -13.06 9.20
N HIS A 53 -3.44 -14.10 8.76
CA HIS A 53 -3.91 -15.17 9.65
C HIS A 53 -2.73 -15.93 10.30
N GLN A 54 -1.64 -16.13 9.57
CA GLN A 54 -0.43 -16.77 10.10
C GLN A 54 0.36 -15.80 10.98
N LEU A 55 0.48 -14.53 10.58
CA LEU A 55 1.13 -13.50 11.39
C LEU A 55 0.45 -13.39 12.75
N PHE A 56 -0.89 -13.31 12.77
CA PHE A 56 -1.66 -13.30 14.00
C PHE A 56 -1.43 -14.56 14.83
N SER A 57 -1.41 -15.74 14.19
CA SER A 57 -1.18 -17.00 14.91
C SER A 57 0.16 -17.02 15.64
N VAL A 58 1.22 -16.45 15.04
CA VAL A 58 2.55 -16.37 15.64
C VAL A 58 2.61 -15.28 16.71
N LEU A 59 2.03 -14.10 16.44
CA LEU A 59 2.04 -12.98 17.38
C LEU A 59 1.26 -13.25 18.67
N TYR A 60 0.21 -14.07 18.60
CA TYR A 60 -0.72 -14.29 19.71
C TYR A 60 -0.84 -15.76 20.14
N ALA A 61 0.09 -16.62 19.71
CA ALA A 61 0.13 -18.04 20.09
C ALA A 61 0.06 -18.22 21.62
N ASP A 62 0.97 -17.56 22.34
CA ASP A 62 1.12 -17.71 23.80
C ASP A 62 -0.10 -17.18 24.57
N ARG A 63 -0.76 -16.14 24.04
CA ARG A 63 -1.87 -15.46 24.71
C ARG A 63 -3.20 -16.19 24.55
N TYR A 64 -3.46 -16.75 23.36
CA TYR A 64 -4.80 -17.25 23.01
C TYR A 64 -4.85 -18.75 22.69
N GLY A 65 -3.71 -19.42 22.55
CA GLY A 65 -3.62 -20.86 22.27
C GLY A 65 -4.53 -21.28 21.12
N ARG A 66 -5.29 -22.36 21.31
CA ARG A 66 -6.23 -22.90 20.30
C ARG A 66 -7.35 -21.94 19.89
N SER A 67 -7.64 -20.89 20.68
CA SER A 67 -8.67 -19.90 20.35
C SER A 67 -8.16 -18.77 19.44
N ALA A 68 -6.85 -18.67 19.21
CA ALA A 68 -6.23 -17.61 18.43
C ALA A 68 -6.83 -17.50 17.02
N THR A 69 -6.97 -18.62 16.32
CA THR A 69 -7.52 -18.67 14.95
C THR A 69 -8.96 -18.15 14.89
N ARG A 70 -9.83 -18.57 15.82
CA ARG A 70 -11.21 -18.08 15.87
C ARG A 70 -11.26 -16.58 16.16
N ARG A 71 -10.46 -16.11 17.13
CA ARG A 71 -10.38 -14.68 17.48
C ARG A 71 -9.88 -13.83 16.32
N PHE A 72 -8.90 -14.35 15.56
CA PHE A 72 -8.42 -13.72 14.34
C PHE A 72 -9.57 -13.48 13.37
N TYR A 73 -10.29 -14.53 12.94
CA TYR A 73 -11.33 -14.37 11.93
C TYR A 73 -12.48 -13.47 12.41
N VAL A 74 -12.87 -13.55 13.68
CA VAL A 74 -13.91 -12.65 14.25
C VAL A 74 -13.44 -11.19 14.19
N ALA A 75 -12.22 -10.90 14.62
CA ALA A 75 -11.68 -9.54 14.60
C ALA A 75 -11.46 -9.03 13.16
N TYR A 76 -10.92 -9.88 12.29
CA TYR A 76 -10.60 -9.54 10.89
C TYR A 76 -11.87 -9.25 10.09
N LEU A 77 -12.84 -10.17 10.12
CA LEU A 77 -14.13 -9.99 9.44
C LEU A 77 -14.95 -8.87 10.07
N GLY A 78 -14.86 -8.69 11.40
CA GLY A 78 -15.50 -7.57 12.09
C GLY A 78 -14.94 -6.22 11.65
N ALA A 79 -13.62 -6.10 11.47
CA ALA A 79 -12.99 -4.89 10.94
C ALA A 79 -13.38 -4.64 9.48
N MET A 80 -13.42 -5.67 8.64
CA MET A 80 -13.91 -5.56 7.25
C MET A 80 -15.36 -5.09 7.21
N LEU A 81 -16.23 -5.68 8.04
CA LEU A 81 -17.64 -5.30 8.14
C LEU A 81 -17.78 -3.85 8.60
N LEU A 82 -16.96 -3.39 9.56
CA LEU A 82 -16.97 -2.00 10.00
C LEU A 82 -16.65 -1.03 8.85
N VAL A 83 -15.65 -1.35 8.02
CA VAL A 83 -15.33 -0.54 6.84
C VAL A 83 -16.47 -0.57 5.81
N ALA A 84 -17.07 -1.75 5.57
CA ALA A 84 -18.22 -1.87 4.68
C ALA A 84 -19.44 -1.06 5.16
N LEU A 85 -19.74 -1.08 6.46
CA LEU A 85 -20.77 -0.24 7.07
C LEU A 85 -20.41 1.24 6.97
N GLY A 86 -19.13 1.59 7.12
CA GLY A 86 -18.62 2.94 6.88
C GLY A 86 -18.92 3.42 5.46
N TRP A 87 -18.59 2.61 4.44
CA TRP A 87 -18.91 2.93 3.04
C TRP A 87 -20.40 3.15 2.82
N TRP A 88 -21.26 2.40 3.52
CA TRP A 88 -22.70 2.56 3.41
C TRP A 88 -23.21 3.83 4.10
N LEU A 89 -22.80 4.06 5.36
CA LEU A 89 -23.38 5.10 6.20
C LEU A 89 -22.69 6.47 6.03
N LEU A 90 -21.38 6.49 5.88
CA LEU A 90 -20.52 7.69 5.91
C LEU A 90 -19.39 7.59 4.87
N PRO A 91 -19.70 7.58 3.55
CA PRO A 91 -18.73 7.33 2.48
C PRO A 91 -17.59 8.36 2.45
N GLN A 92 -17.88 9.65 2.68
CA GLN A 92 -16.85 10.70 2.68
C GLN A 92 -15.86 10.50 3.83
N LEU A 93 -16.36 10.27 5.04
CA LEU A 93 -15.51 10.00 6.21
C LEU A 93 -14.69 8.72 6.02
N THR A 94 -15.31 7.67 5.48
CA THR A 94 -14.64 6.39 5.21
C THR A 94 -13.51 6.57 4.20
N LEU A 95 -13.72 7.34 3.14
CA LEU A 95 -12.66 7.66 2.17
C LEU A 95 -11.52 8.45 2.82
N CYS A 96 -11.82 9.51 3.59
CA CYS A 96 -10.80 10.30 4.28
C CYS A 96 -9.98 9.46 5.28
N VAL A 97 -10.64 8.61 6.07
CA VAL A 97 -9.98 7.71 7.00
C VAL A 97 -9.14 6.67 6.26
N PHE A 98 -9.67 6.06 5.20
CA PHE A 98 -8.93 5.10 4.38
C PHE A 98 -7.67 5.72 3.77
N VAL A 99 -7.76 6.92 3.19
CA VAL A 99 -6.60 7.64 2.65
C VAL A 99 -5.59 7.95 3.75
N GLY A 100 -6.04 8.45 4.91
CA GLY A 100 -5.15 8.79 6.03
C GLY A 100 -4.43 7.57 6.61
N LEU A 101 -5.14 6.45 6.79
CA LEU A 101 -4.56 5.18 7.24
C LEU A 101 -3.57 4.63 6.21
N SER A 102 -3.95 4.61 4.93
CA SER A 102 -3.08 4.13 3.85
C SER A 102 -1.81 4.96 3.72
N ALA A 103 -1.92 6.29 3.84
CA ALA A 103 -0.77 7.20 3.86
C ALA A 103 0.22 6.85 4.97
N TYR A 104 -0.25 6.66 6.20
CA TYR A 104 0.63 6.21 7.28
C TYR A 104 1.25 4.83 7.00
N HIS A 105 0.44 3.86 6.55
CA HIS A 105 0.91 2.50 6.32
C HIS A 105 2.00 2.39 5.25
N PHE A 106 1.82 3.08 4.12
CA PHE A 106 2.80 3.10 3.04
C PHE A 106 4.12 3.68 3.51
N GLY A 107 4.09 4.78 4.28
CA GLY A 107 5.32 5.34 4.83
C GLY A 107 5.95 4.50 5.94
N GLN A 108 5.15 3.89 6.81
CA GLN A 108 5.63 3.00 7.88
C GLN A 108 6.44 1.84 7.29
N ALA A 109 5.92 1.24 6.22
CA ALA A 109 6.62 0.18 5.49
C ALA A 109 7.89 0.69 4.81
N ASN A 110 7.89 1.89 4.21
CA ASN A 110 9.07 2.46 3.56
C ASN A 110 10.21 2.70 4.57
N PHE A 111 9.87 3.32 5.70
CA PHE A 111 10.78 3.72 6.77
C PHE A 111 10.85 2.71 7.92
N SER A 112 10.56 1.42 7.67
CA SER A 112 10.52 0.38 8.71
C SER A 112 11.83 0.22 9.50
N TYR A 113 12.94 0.69 8.94
CA TYR A 113 14.27 0.71 9.55
C TYR A 113 14.52 1.91 10.49
N LEU A 114 13.57 2.84 10.61
CA LEU A 114 13.60 3.94 11.57
C LEU A 114 12.80 3.59 12.83
N PRO A 115 13.06 4.26 13.97
CA PRO A 115 12.29 4.02 15.20
C PRO A 115 10.81 4.40 15.04
N GLN A 116 9.90 3.43 15.10
CA GLN A 116 8.47 3.62 14.77
C GLN A 116 7.69 4.35 15.87
N GLU A 117 8.24 4.40 17.09
CA GLU A 117 7.67 5.12 18.23
C GLU A 117 7.97 6.63 18.20
N MET A 118 8.95 7.07 17.41
CA MET A 118 9.30 8.50 17.32
C MET A 118 8.27 9.29 16.50
N TRP A 119 7.82 10.42 17.03
CA TRP A 119 6.80 11.26 16.38
C TRP A 119 7.26 11.79 15.01
N LEU A 120 8.56 12.13 14.86
CA LEU A 120 9.11 12.57 13.57
C LEU A 120 9.04 11.45 12.53
N THR A 121 9.35 10.20 12.90
CA THR A 121 9.23 9.05 12.00
C THR A 121 7.79 8.85 11.54
N ARG A 122 6.83 8.99 12.47
CA ARG A 122 5.40 8.87 12.14
C ARG A 122 4.93 9.99 11.21
N LEU A 123 5.39 11.22 11.46
CA LEU A 123 5.07 12.37 10.62
C LEU A 123 5.67 12.23 9.22
N LEU A 124 6.94 11.81 9.12
CA LEU A 124 7.60 11.49 7.86
C LEU A 124 6.86 10.39 7.11
N SER A 125 6.51 9.30 7.80
CA SER A 125 5.78 8.17 7.23
C SER A 125 4.43 8.61 6.66
N PHE A 126 3.62 9.31 7.45
CA PHE A 126 2.34 9.83 7.00
C PHE A 126 2.48 10.74 5.78
N ASN A 127 3.40 11.71 5.81
CA ASN A 127 3.55 12.67 4.72
C ASN A 127 4.10 12.04 3.44
N TRP A 128 5.02 11.07 3.56
CA TRP A 128 5.56 10.34 2.42
C TRP A 128 4.47 9.49 1.74
N GLY A 129 3.69 8.74 2.51
CA GLY A 129 2.61 7.94 1.93
C GLY A 129 1.46 8.79 1.42
N LEU A 130 1.17 9.93 2.06
CA LEU A 130 0.20 10.89 1.54
C LEU A 130 0.65 11.46 0.20
N TRP A 131 1.93 11.79 0.05
CA TRP A 131 2.50 12.26 -1.22
C TRP A 131 2.37 11.21 -2.33
N VAL A 132 2.63 9.94 -2.01
CA VAL A 132 2.47 8.82 -2.94
C VAL A 132 1.02 8.64 -3.41
N ILE A 133 0.04 8.91 -2.56
CA ILE A 133 -1.38 8.84 -2.93
C ILE A 133 -1.80 10.07 -3.72
N LEU A 134 -1.43 11.28 -3.25
CA LEU A 134 -1.89 12.54 -3.84
C LEU A 134 -1.25 12.82 -5.21
N SER A 135 0.02 12.47 -5.42
CA SER A 135 0.73 12.80 -6.66
C SER A 135 0.07 12.22 -7.92
N PRO A 136 -0.21 10.91 -8.01
CA PRO A 136 -0.90 10.37 -9.18
C PRO A 136 -2.37 10.85 -9.26
N VAL A 137 -3.06 11.06 -8.13
CA VAL A 137 -4.44 11.59 -8.13
C VAL A 137 -4.50 13.02 -8.70
N TYR A 138 -3.57 13.88 -8.31
CA TYR A 138 -3.49 15.25 -8.78
C TYR A 138 -3.07 15.33 -10.25
N TRP A 139 -1.97 14.66 -10.63
CA TRP A 139 -1.45 14.71 -12.00
C TRP A 139 -2.36 14.04 -13.04
N HIS A 140 -3.24 13.12 -12.61
CA HIS A 140 -4.20 12.44 -13.49
C HIS A 140 -5.65 12.64 -13.02
N TRP A 141 -5.99 13.86 -12.61
CA TRP A 141 -7.31 14.17 -12.05
C TRP A 141 -8.47 13.72 -12.94
N ASP A 142 -8.39 13.88 -14.26
CA ASP A 142 -9.45 13.45 -15.18
C ASP A 142 -9.74 11.94 -15.11
N SER A 143 -8.72 11.13 -14.79
CA SER A 143 -8.88 9.70 -14.56
C SER A 143 -9.26 9.36 -13.11
N ALA A 144 -8.85 10.20 -12.15
CA ALA A 144 -9.11 9.98 -10.73
C ALA A 144 -10.51 10.41 -10.32
N ALA A 145 -11.02 11.51 -10.88
CA ALA A 145 -12.28 12.12 -10.48
C ALA A 145 -13.48 11.17 -10.55
N PRO A 146 -13.68 10.37 -11.62
CA PRO A 146 -14.79 9.42 -11.66
C PRO A 146 -14.72 8.35 -10.56
N ILE A 147 -13.51 7.88 -10.23
CA ILE A 147 -13.31 6.88 -9.16
C ILE A 147 -13.59 7.51 -7.80
N VAL A 148 -13.08 8.73 -7.57
CA VAL A 148 -13.30 9.47 -6.33
C VAL A 148 -14.78 9.80 -6.16
N GLU A 149 -15.48 10.23 -7.22
CA GLU A 149 -16.91 10.54 -7.20
C GLU A 149 -17.76 9.32 -6.82
N THR A 150 -17.49 8.17 -7.44
CA THR A 150 -18.17 6.91 -7.11
C THR A 150 -17.95 6.52 -5.64
N LEU A 151 -16.72 6.67 -5.12
CA LEU A 151 -16.42 6.37 -3.71
C LEU A 151 -17.00 7.42 -2.74
N TRP A 152 -17.05 8.68 -3.16
CA TRP A 152 -17.55 9.81 -2.37
C TRP A 152 -19.09 9.83 -2.26
N ARG A 153 -19.78 9.20 -3.23
CA ARG A 153 -21.25 9.07 -3.31
C ARG A 153 -22.02 10.40 -3.32
N SER A 154 -21.37 11.46 -3.75
CA SER A 154 -22.02 12.72 -4.10
C SER A 154 -21.22 13.37 -5.22
N GLY A 155 -21.87 14.23 -6.02
CA GLY A 155 -21.17 15.01 -7.03
C GLY A 155 -19.99 15.78 -6.43
N LEU A 156 -18.86 15.78 -7.13
CA LEU A 156 -17.69 16.53 -6.69
C LEU A 156 -17.89 18.02 -7.00
N SER A 157 -17.58 18.89 -6.04
CA SER A 157 -17.56 20.33 -6.32
C SER A 157 -16.38 20.66 -7.24
N GLY A 158 -16.54 21.62 -8.15
CA GLY A 158 -15.42 22.10 -8.98
C GLY A 158 -14.23 22.64 -8.17
N SER A 159 -14.45 23.00 -6.90
CA SER A 159 -13.40 23.40 -5.95
C SER A 159 -12.56 22.25 -5.40
N LEU A 160 -12.99 20.99 -5.53
CA LEU A 160 -12.27 19.85 -4.96
C LEU A 160 -10.88 19.68 -5.58
N LEU A 161 -10.75 19.86 -6.89
CA LEU A 161 -9.45 19.82 -7.57
C LEU A 161 -8.49 20.86 -6.98
N VAL A 162 -8.97 22.09 -6.74
CA VAL A 162 -8.16 23.15 -6.12
C VAL A 162 -7.69 22.73 -4.73
N TRP A 163 -8.55 22.10 -3.93
CA TRP A 163 -8.15 21.59 -2.61
C TRP A 163 -7.15 20.45 -2.69
N VAL A 164 -7.29 19.54 -3.67
CA VAL A 164 -6.33 18.45 -3.94
C VAL A 164 -4.98 19.02 -4.34
N GLU A 165 -4.95 20.03 -5.23
CA GLU A 165 -3.73 20.73 -5.66
C GLU A 165 -3.04 21.42 -4.48
N VAL A 166 -3.78 22.21 -3.70
CA VAL A 166 -3.24 22.91 -2.51
C VAL A 166 -2.67 21.91 -1.51
N LEU A 167 -3.41 20.84 -1.22
CA LEU A 167 -2.96 19.80 -0.30
C LEU A 167 -1.69 19.09 -0.82
N TRP A 168 -1.66 18.75 -2.12
CA TRP A 168 -0.51 18.13 -2.76
C TRP A 168 0.72 19.04 -2.72
N LEU A 169 0.56 20.33 -3.03
CA LEU A 169 1.66 21.30 -3.01
C LEU A 169 2.21 21.47 -1.59
N CYS A 170 1.35 21.72 -0.61
CA CYS A 170 1.75 21.86 0.79
C CYS A 170 2.45 20.60 1.31
N ASN A 171 1.90 19.41 1.04
CA ASN A 171 2.50 18.14 1.43
C ASN A 171 3.84 17.90 0.73
N SER A 172 3.96 18.24 -0.56
CA SER A 172 5.22 18.10 -1.33
C SER A 172 6.33 18.99 -0.78
N LEU A 173 6.03 20.27 -0.49
CA LEU A 173 6.99 21.20 0.12
C LEU A 173 7.42 20.73 1.51
N PHE A 174 6.45 20.29 2.32
CA PHE A 174 6.72 19.79 3.67
C PHE A 174 7.57 18.52 3.65
N LEU A 175 7.22 17.55 2.80
CA LEU A 175 7.99 16.32 2.62
C LEU A 175 9.40 16.63 2.11
N GLY A 176 9.56 17.55 1.16
CA GLY A 176 10.88 18.00 0.70
C GLY A 176 11.75 18.52 1.85
N GLY A 177 11.17 19.34 2.73
CA GLY A 177 11.83 19.79 3.96
C GLY A 177 12.23 18.64 4.89
N LEU A 178 11.36 17.64 5.10
CA LEU A 178 11.68 16.46 5.91
C LEU A 178 12.81 15.62 5.31
N ILE A 179 12.81 15.38 4.00
CA ILE A 179 13.85 14.61 3.31
C ILE A 179 15.20 15.34 3.35
N ILE A 180 15.21 16.67 3.18
CA ILE A 180 16.42 17.47 3.40
C ILE A 180 16.87 17.36 4.86
N GLY A 181 15.94 17.40 5.83
CA GLY A 181 16.26 17.24 7.24
C GLY A 181 16.84 15.87 7.62
N LEU A 182 16.64 14.83 6.80
CA LEU A 182 17.30 13.53 6.96
C LEU A 182 18.78 13.56 6.54
N TYR A 183 19.23 14.60 5.83
CA TYR A 183 20.63 14.77 5.48
C TYR A 183 21.46 14.96 6.76
N GLY A 184 22.50 14.15 6.93
CA GLY A 184 23.33 14.12 8.14
C GLY A 184 22.76 13.27 9.28
N VAL A 185 21.47 12.89 9.24
CA VAL A 185 20.86 11.89 10.14
C VAL A 185 21.06 10.49 9.58
N LEU A 186 20.83 10.31 8.28
CA LEU A 186 21.05 9.05 7.58
C LEU A 186 22.48 8.98 6.99
N PRO A 187 23.06 7.77 6.87
CA PRO A 187 24.23 7.58 6.01
C PRO A 187 23.94 8.11 4.60
N TRP A 188 24.91 8.79 3.99
CA TRP A 188 24.76 9.42 2.67
C TRP A 188 24.13 8.50 1.62
N ARG A 189 24.53 7.22 1.59
CA ARG A 189 23.99 6.23 0.65
C ARG A 189 22.50 5.97 0.85
N ASP A 190 22.01 5.96 2.09
CA ASP A 190 20.59 5.73 2.39
C ASP A 190 19.77 6.97 2.04
N TRP A 191 20.26 8.15 2.43
CA TRP A 191 19.65 9.42 2.06
C TRP A 191 19.52 9.55 0.53
N LEU A 192 20.59 9.24 -0.21
CA LEU A 192 20.58 9.27 -1.68
C LEU A 192 19.57 8.30 -2.27
N LYS A 193 19.43 7.09 -1.71
CA LYS A 193 18.44 6.11 -2.18
C LYS A 193 17.00 6.56 -1.91
N GLU A 194 16.71 7.18 -0.77
CA GLU A 194 15.38 7.73 -0.49
C GLU A 194 15.06 8.88 -1.45
N SER A 195 15.98 9.81 -1.65
CA SER A 195 15.84 10.91 -2.61
C SER A 195 15.67 10.39 -4.05
N LEU A 196 16.44 9.39 -4.46
CA LEU A 196 16.29 8.76 -5.78
C LEU A 196 14.95 8.04 -5.90
N SER A 197 14.50 7.35 -4.85
CA SER A 197 13.20 6.66 -4.84
C SER A 197 12.05 7.63 -5.06
N LEU A 198 12.08 8.78 -4.38
CA LEU A 198 11.10 9.86 -4.58
C LEU A 198 11.16 10.41 -6.01
N GLY A 199 12.35 10.67 -6.55
CA GLY A 199 12.49 11.14 -7.93
C GLY A 199 11.97 10.15 -8.97
N VAL A 200 12.30 8.86 -8.80
CA VAL A 200 11.83 7.78 -9.69
C VAL A 200 10.31 7.63 -9.61
N LEU A 201 9.73 7.67 -8.41
CA LEU A 201 8.28 7.62 -8.23
C LEU A 201 7.59 8.86 -8.81
N ALA A 202 8.15 10.06 -8.63
CA ALA A 202 7.61 11.30 -9.19
C ALA A 202 7.54 11.22 -10.72
N VAL A 203 8.65 10.84 -11.36
CA VAL A 203 8.69 10.66 -12.83
C VAL A 203 7.72 9.58 -13.25
N SER A 204 7.69 8.43 -12.56
CA SER A 204 6.79 7.33 -12.90
C SER A 204 5.32 7.73 -12.81
N PHE A 205 4.89 8.38 -11.73
CA PHE A 205 3.52 8.85 -11.58
C PHE A 205 3.15 9.94 -12.58
N TYR A 206 4.11 10.78 -12.99
CA TYR A 206 3.85 11.80 -14.00
C TYR A 206 3.65 11.20 -15.41
N VAL A 207 4.51 10.26 -15.81
CA VAL A 207 4.52 9.74 -17.20
C VAL A 207 3.62 8.53 -17.44
N THR A 208 3.27 7.77 -16.39
CA THR A 208 2.41 6.59 -16.53
C THR A 208 0.95 6.92 -16.17
N PRO A 209 -0.04 6.29 -16.81
CA PRO A 209 -1.44 6.50 -16.45
C PRO A 209 -1.72 6.14 -14.99
N LEU A 210 -2.61 6.91 -14.34
CA LEU A 210 -3.01 6.81 -12.92
C LEU A 210 -2.91 5.40 -12.31
N LEU A 211 -3.68 4.48 -12.87
CA LEU A 211 -3.87 3.13 -12.31
C LEU A 211 -2.62 2.26 -12.44
N LEU A 212 -1.84 2.44 -13.51
CA LEU A 212 -0.59 1.73 -13.67
C LEU A 212 0.48 2.30 -12.76
N GLY A 213 0.62 3.63 -12.69
CA GLY A 213 1.57 4.27 -11.81
C GLY A 213 1.34 3.85 -10.36
N PHE A 214 0.11 4.01 -9.86
CA PHE A 214 -0.25 3.56 -8.51
C PHE A 214 -0.14 2.04 -8.36
N GLY A 215 -0.55 1.24 -9.36
CA GLY A 215 -0.46 -0.21 -9.32
C GLY A 215 0.98 -0.73 -9.20
N LEU A 216 1.92 -0.13 -9.93
CA LEU A 216 3.36 -0.44 -9.84
C LEU A 216 3.92 -0.04 -8.47
N PHE A 217 3.55 1.13 -7.95
CA PHE A 217 3.88 1.51 -6.59
C PHE A 217 3.37 0.47 -5.58
N PHE A 218 2.06 0.20 -5.61
CA PHE A 218 1.41 -0.67 -4.64
C PHE A 218 2.00 -2.09 -4.68
N ALA A 219 2.25 -2.64 -5.87
CA ALA A 219 2.79 -3.98 -6.03
C ALA A 219 4.30 -4.07 -5.71
N LEU A 220 5.13 -3.20 -6.29
CA LEU A 220 6.59 -3.36 -6.27
C LEU A 220 7.26 -2.58 -5.13
N TRP A 221 6.80 -1.37 -4.86
CA TRP A 221 7.41 -0.49 -3.86
C TRP A 221 6.87 -0.73 -2.46
N HIS A 222 5.63 -1.24 -2.35
CA HIS A 222 4.98 -1.50 -1.07
C HIS A 222 4.80 -2.99 -0.77
N ALA A 223 3.97 -3.68 -1.55
CA ALA A 223 3.57 -5.07 -1.26
C ALA A 223 4.76 -6.05 -1.28
N LEU A 224 5.65 -5.94 -2.27
CA LEU A 224 6.81 -6.81 -2.41
C LEU A 224 7.82 -6.71 -1.24
N PRO A 225 8.30 -5.52 -0.83
CA PRO A 225 9.14 -5.42 0.37
C PRO A 225 8.38 -5.77 1.65
N SER A 226 7.08 -5.44 1.76
CA SER A 226 6.25 -5.85 2.91
C SER A 226 6.18 -7.37 3.04
N ALA A 227 5.94 -8.09 1.94
CA ALA A 227 6.00 -9.56 1.92
C ALA A 227 7.40 -10.08 2.33
N GLY A 228 8.46 -9.40 1.90
CA GLY A 228 9.83 -9.70 2.33
C GLY A 228 10.02 -9.58 3.85
N ASP A 229 9.49 -8.51 4.46
CA ASP A 229 9.54 -8.30 5.91
C ASP A 229 8.70 -9.35 6.66
N GLN A 230 7.54 -9.75 6.13
CA GLN A 230 6.74 -10.84 6.70
C GLN A 230 7.46 -12.20 6.62
N ILE A 231 8.14 -12.49 5.51
CA ILE A 231 8.95 -13.72 5.36
C ILE A 231 10.10 -13.71 6.37
N ARG A 232 10.82 -12.59 6.52
CA ARG A 232 11.87 -12.42 7.54
C ARG A 232 11.33 -12.64 8.95
N PHE A 233 10.16 -12.07 9.25
CA PHE A 233 9.49 -12.29 10.52
C PHE A 233 9.23 -13.78 10.77
N PHE A 234 8.68 -14.51 9.79
CA PHE A 234 8.48 -15.95 9.97
C PHE A 234 9.80 -16.73 10.11
N GLN A 235 10.85 -16.35 9.40
CA GLN A 235 12.18 -16.96 9.51
C GLN A 235 12.80 -16.79 10.89
N ALA A 236 12.60 -15.63 11.53
CA ALA A 236 13.05 -15.39 12.90
C ALA A 236 12.32 -16.26 13.94
N GLN A 237 11.08 -16.69 13.65
CA GLN A 237 10.25 -17.44 14.60
C GLN A 237 10.19 -18.95 14.29
N ARG A 238 10.56 -19.37 13.07
CA ARG A 238 10.46 -20.76 12.60
C ARG A 238 11.68 -21.12 11.77
N GLU A 239 12.54 -21.96 12.33
CA GLU A 239 13.70 -22.50 11.62
C GLU A 239 13.27 -23.23 10.34
N GLY A 240 13.99 -23.01 9.25
CA GLY A 240 13.69 -23.62 7.94
C GLY A 240 12.55 -22.97 7.16
N TYR A 241 11.94 -21.88 7.65
CA TYR A 241 10.93 -21.14 6.88
C TYR A 241 11.53 -20.52 5.61
N ARG A 242 10.81 -20.63 4.50
CA ARG A 242 11.24 -20.25 3.14
C ARG A 242 10.11 -19.57 2.40
N TRP A 243 10.44 -18.81 1.36
CA TRP A 243 9.47 -18.02 0.57
C TRP A 243 8.30 -18.85 0.01
N TYR A 244 8.49 -20.13 -0.33
CA TYR A 244 7.40 -20.96 -0.85
C TYR A 244 6.35 -21.32 0.22
N HIS A 245 6.72 -21.35 1.50
CA HIS A 245 5.74 -21.54 2.58
C HIS A 245 4.80 -20.32 2.65
N TYR A 246 5.36 -19.12 2.46
CA TYR A 246 4.59 -17.89 2.37
C TYR A 246 3.67 -17.90 1.16
N TRP A 247 4.17 -18.33 -0.01
CA TRP A 247 3.37 -18.47 -1.23
C TRP A 247 2.12 -19.35 -1.01
N TRP A 248 2.30 -20.54 -0.43
CA TRP A 248 1.18 -21.45 -0.16
C TRP A 248 0.22 -20.93 0.93
N ALA A 249 0.69 -20.04 1.81
CA ALA A 249 -0.17 -19.38 2.80
C ALA A 249 -1.11 -18.34 2.16
N ILE A 250 -0.61 -17.58 1.18
CA ILE A 250 -1.35 -16.45 0.60
C ILE A 250 -2.32 -16.86 -0.51
N VAL A 251 -2.00 -17.90 -1.29
CA VAL A 251 -2.76 -18.28 -2.50
C VAL A 251 -4.25 -18.55 -2.23
N PRO A 252 -4.67 -19.32 -1.20
CA PRO A 252 -6.09 -19.62 -1.00
C PRO A 252 -6.92 -18.36 -0.70
N PHE A 253 -6.44 -17.52 0.23
CA PHE A 253 -7.15 -16.29 0.61
C PHE A 253 -7.08 -15.22 -0.48
N THR A 254 -6.00 -15.19 -1.26
CA THR A 254 -5.93 -14.39 -2.49
C THR A 254 -7.03 -14.81 -3.47
N GLY A 255 -7.19 -16.11 -3.72
CA GLY A 255 -8.24 -16.63 -4.60
C GLY A 255 -9.63 -16.22 -4.12
N ILE A 256 -9.90 -16.34 -2.81
CA ILE A 256 -11.17 -15.90 -2.21
C ILE A 256 -11.38 -14.41 -2.42
N ALA A 257 -10.37 -13.57 -2.18
CA ALA A 257 -10.47 -12.11 -2.35
C ALA A 257 -10.75 -11.74 -3.82
N ILE A 258 -10.02 -12.33 -4.77
CA ILE A 258 -10.22 -12.08 -6.21
C ILE A 258 -11.62 -12.52 -6.63
N LEU A 259 -12.06 -13.73 -6.25
CA LEU A 259 -13.40 -14.22 -6.58
C LEU A 259 -14.50 -13.33 -5.97
N SER A 260 -14.29 -12.82 -4.76
CA SER A 260 -15.23 -11.91 -4.10
C SER A 260 -15.31 -10.56 -4.82
N ILE A 261 -14.18 -10.01 -5.26
CA ILE A 261 -14.13 -8.77 -6.05
C ILE A 261 -14.83 -8.96 -7.40
N LEU A 262 -14.56 -10.08 -8.08
CA LEU A 262 -15.21 -10.41 -9.36
C LEU A 262 -16.72 -10.58 -9.19
N ALA A 263 -17.17 -11.33 -8.17
CA ALA A 263 -18.58 -11.54 -7.89
C ALA A 263 -19.31 -10.22 -7.54
N LEU A 264 -18.65 -9.33 -6.78
CA LEU A 264 -19.21 -8.03 -6.44
C LEU A 264 -19.32 -7.13 -7.68
N GLY A 265 -18.30 -7.13 -8.55
CA GLY A 265 -18.32 -6.34 -9.77
C GLY A 265 -19.34 -6.83 -10.80
N THR A 266 -19.56 -8.15 -10.94
CA THR A 266 -20.60 -8.68 -11.83
C THR A 266 -22.01 -8.52 -11.30
N TYR A 267 -22.19 -8.40 -9.98
CA TYR A 267 -23.49 -8.12 -9.37
C TYR A 267 -23.99 -6.70 -9.69
N LEU A 268 -23.09 -5.75 -9.99
CA LEU A 268 -23.42 -4.35 -10.29
C LEU A 268 -23.90 -4.11 -11.75
N GLU A 269 -24.45 -5.14 -12.41
CA GLU A 269 -24.96 -5.17 -13.81
C GLU A 269 -23.87 -5.07 -14.91
N THR A 270 -24.27 -5.18 -16.19
CA THR A 270 -23.37 -5.44 -17.34
C THR A 270 -22.84 -4.21 -18.07
N ASP A 271 -23.38 -3.02 -17.81
CA ASP A 271 -22.99 -1.75 -18.45
C ASP A 271 -22.07 -0.88 -17.56
N VAL A 272 -21.21 -1.54 -16.79
CA VAL A 272 -20.35 -0.93 -15.78
C VAL A 272 -19.17 -0.22 -16.45
N LEU A 273 -18.99 1.07 -16.18
CA LEU A 273 -17.81 1.81 -16.63
C LEU A 273 -16.57 1.23 -15.96
N LEU A 274 -15.42 1.27 -16.64
CA LEU A 274 -14.18 0.74 -16.07
C LEU A 274 -13.79 1.42 -14.73
N SER A 275 -14.17 2.68 -14.53
CA SER A 275 -14.02 3.42 -13.27
C SER A 275 -14.76 2.78 -12.09
N ASP A 276 -15.89 2.13 -12.34
CA ASP A 276 -16.69 1.49 -11.30
C ASP A 276 -16.02 0.20 -10.81
N TRP A 277 -15.42 -0.57 -11.72
CA TRP A 277 -14.57 -1.72 -11.36
C TRP A 277 -13.40 -1.31 -10.48
N TRP A 278 -12.74 -0.20 -10.79
CA TRP A 278 -11.66 0.32 -9.94
C TRP A 278 -12.17 0.82 -8.60
N SER A 279 -13.37 1.41 -8.56
CA SER A 279 -14.02 1.81 -7.30
C SER A 279 -14.32 0.59 -6.42
N VAL A 280 -14.79 -0.52 -7.00
CA VAL A 280 -14.98 -1.79 -6.29
C VAL A 280 -13.64 -2.32 -5.76
N ILE A 281 -12.58 -2.32 -6.58
CA ILE A 281 -11.24 -2.75 -6.17
C ILE A 281 -10.74 -1.89 -5.00
N PHE A 282 -10.82 -0.56 -5.09
CA PHE A 282 -10.38 0.34 -4.02
C PHE A 282 -11.23 0.18 -2.75
N GLY A 283 -12.54 0.00 -2.86
CA GLY A 283 -13.41 -0.31 -1.73
C GLY A 283 -13.04 -1.62 -1.03
N ALA A 284 -12.72 -2.66 -1.81
CA ALA A 284 -12.26 -3.95 -1.30
C ALA A 284 -10.86 -3.86 -0.66
N ILE A 285 -9.93 -3.15 -1.30
CA ILE A 285 -8.62 -2.83 -0.71
C ILE A 285 -8.82 -2.13 0.62
N ALA A 286 -9.65 -1.09 0.72
CA ALA A 286 -9.91 -0.39 1.96
C ALA A 286 -10.41 -1.30 3.09
N ALA A 287 -11.32 -2.23 2.77
CA ALA A 287 -11.83 -3.19 3.75
C ALA A 287 -10.74 -4.16 4.25
N LEU A 288 -9.81 -4.57 3.39
CA LEU A 288 -8.67 -5.43 3.75
C LEU A 288 -7.54 -4.66 4.46
N THR A 289 -7.32 -3.40 4.10
CA THR A 289 -6.23 -2.57 4.60
C THR A 289 -6.32 -2.38 6.11
N LEU A 290 -7.50 -2.10 6.67
CA LEU A 290 -7.64 -1.85 8.12
C LEU A 290 -7.13 -3.03 8.97
N PRO A 291 -7.68 -4.25 8.86
CA PRO A 291 -7.20 -5.36 9.67
C PRO A 291 -5.75 -5.75 9.37
N HIS A 292 -5.30 -5.63 8.11
CA HIS A 292 -3.92 -5.86 7.71
C HIS A 292 -2.93 -4.93 8.44
N MET A 293 -3.20 -3.62 8.39
CA MET A 293 -2.38 -2.60 9.04
C MET A 293 -2.24 -2.84 10.54
N LEU A 294 -3.33 -3.23 11.22
CA LEU A 294 -3.32 -3.49 12.67
C LEU A 294 -2.38 -4.64 13.04
N ILE A 295 -2.25 -5.64 12.17
CA ILE A 295 -1.35 -6.78 12.37
C ILE A 295 0.09 -6.38 12.04
N LEU A 296 0.31 -5.69 10.92
CA LEU A 296 1.64 -5.27 10.49
C LEU A 296 2.30 -4.28 11.44
N ASP A 297 1.54 -3.39 12.08
CA ASP A 297 2.06 -2.53 13.16
C ASP A 297 2.73 -3.35 14.29
N LYS A 298 2.15 -4.52 14.62
CA LYS A 298 2.72 -5.42 15.63
C LYS A 298 3.96 -6.16 15.13
N VAL A 299 3.97 -6.55 13.85
CA VAL A 299 5.13 -7.17 13.21
C VAL A 299 6.32 -6.21 13.22
N TYR A 300 6.14 -4.97 12.75
CA TYR A 300 7.22 -3.98 12.70
C TYR A 300 7.78 -3.66 14.09
N LYS A 301 6.94 -3.51 15.10
CA LYS A 301 7.40 -3.30 16.50
C LYS A 301 8.20 -4.47 17.04
N LYS A 302 7.83 -5.71 16.68
CA LYS A 302 8.55 -6.91 17.11
C LYS A 302 9.90 -7.03 16.40
N LEU A 303 9.95 -6.78 15.09
CA LEU A 303 11.21 -6.74 14.32
C LEU A 303 12.17 -5.67 14.85
N GLU A 304 11.67 -4.45 15.11
CA GLU A 304 12.48 -3.36 15.67
C GLU A 304 13.09 -3.77 17.03
N LYS A 305 12.31 -4.45 17.88
CA LYS A 305 12.79 -4.92 19.19
C LYS A 305 13.83 -6.03 19.06
N GLU A 306 13.64 -6.98 18.15
CA GLU A 306 14.59 -8.07 17.90
C GLU A 306 15.92 -7.52 17.36
N GLU A 307 15.88 -6.61 16.39
CA GLU A 307 17.09 -5.95 15.85
C GLU A 307 17.84 -5.18 16.96
N ARG A 308 17.16 -4.44 17.83
CA ARG A 308 17.80 -3.75 18.97
C ARG A 308 18.45 -4.70 19.99
N MET A 309 17.95 -5.93 20.15
CA MET A 309 18.54 -6.90 21.06
C MET A 309 19.78 -7.58 20.48
N GLU A 310 19.89 -7.72 19.16
CA GLU A 310 21.09 -8.29 18.52
C GLU A 310 22.30 -7.35 18.57
N TYR A 311 22.08 -6.03 18.71
CA TYR A 311 23.13 -5.00 18.73
C TYR A 311 23.56 -4.54 20.14
N ASN A 312 22.92 -5.03 21.21
CA ASN A 312 23.26 -4.72 22.61
C ASN A 312 23.85 -5.96 23.30
#